data_AF-A0A7J9GJN4-F1
#
_entry.id   AF-A0A7J9GJN4-F1
#
_cell.length_a   1.000
_cell.length_b   1.000
_cell.length_c   1.000
_cell.angle_alpha   90.00
_cell.angle_beta   90.00
_cell.angle_gamma   90.00
#
_symmetry.space_group_name_H-M   'P 1'
#
loop_
_entity.id
_entity.type
_entity.pdbx_description
1 polymer ?
#
loop_
_entity_poly.entity_id
_entity_poly.type
_entity_poly.pdbx_seq_one_letter_code
_entity_poly.pdbx_strand_id
1 'polypeptide(L)'
;MLTQPLPEEPYSHPVLYNYFAAESEMAEARMKLSSFLDMDFPSLICFKDLDELTSLASKLRKDPTLTAEQLVKLKLIEEIPSFCEVFLENREIMEQADNFFTTLQLNKTKVTSLKQEYSELRQQVTNLQSEVDTNSLTVQEIDNQIAQLKSHRAQLTRLIENKKKDKEELTYNQKLVANSIPKVVHEVQLANARKPEWEIKKENADKREAEILAKFAPLKGFSL
;
A
#
# COMPACT_ATOMS: atom_id res chain seq x y z
N MET A 1 -2.03 135.05 -27.06
CA MET A 1 -1.54 133.81 -26.43
C MET A 1 -2.03 132.65 -27.28
N LEU A 2 -1.09 131.95 -27.92
CA LEU A 2 -1.26 130.72 -28.73
C LEU A 2 -1.56 129.51 -27.83
N THR A 3 -2.32 128.52 -28.33
CA THR A 3 -2.18 127.03 -28.19
C THR A 3 -3.55 126.35 -28.46
N GLN A 4 -3.79 125.68 -29.61
CA GLN A 4 -3.48 124.30 -30.08
C GLN A 4 -4.47 123.20 -29.57
N PRO A 5 -4.93 122.22 -30.39
CA PRO A 5 -6.12 121.38 -30.14
C PRO A 5 -5.89 119.84 -29.97
N LEU A 6 -6.97 119.15 -29.55
CA LEU A 6 -7.30 117.69 -29.54
C LEU A 6 -6.48 116.77 -28.59
N PRO A 7 -7.02 115.62 -28.08
CA PRO A 7 -7.40 114.46 -28.90
C PRO A 7 -8.74 113.75 -28.56
N GLU A 8 -9.39 113.22 -29.60
CA GLU A 8 -10.27 112.06 -29.54
C GLU A 8 -9.43 110.81 -29.23
N GLU A 9 -9.96 109.91 -28.39
CA GLU A 9 -9.50 108.52 -28.28
C GLU A 9 -10.70 107.58 -28.03
N PRO A 10 -10.56 106.29 -28.36
CA PRO A 10 -11.57 105.55 -29.12
C PRO A 10 -12.33 104.52 -28.29
N TYR A 11 -13.49 104.12 -28.83
CA TYR A 11 -14.25 102.94 -28.46
C TYR A 11 -13.36 101.70 -28.31
N SER A 12 -13.38 101.10 -27.12
CA SER A 12 -12.85 99.75 -26.88
C SER A 12 -14.01 98.82 -26.53
N HIS A 13 -14.35 97.92 -27.46
CA HIS A 13 -15.17 96.73 -27.23
C HIS A 13 -14.24 95.51 -27.01
N PRO A 14 -14.19 94.91 -25.80
CA PRO A 14 -13.50 93.64 -25.59
C PRO A 14 -14.45 92.43 -25.37
N VAL A 15 -15.78 92.61 -25.46
CA VAL A 15 -16.72 91.58 -24.98
C VAL A 15 -17.08 90.53 -26.05
N LEU A 16 -17.08 90.87 -27.34
CA LEU A 16 -17.58 89.96 -28.38
C LEU A 16 -16.59 88.83 -28.75
N TYR A 17 -15.28 89.09 -28.71
CA TYR A 17 -14.26 88.09 -29.11
C TYR A 17 -14.17 86.90 -28.15
N ASN A 18 -14.46 87.09 -26.86
CA ASN A 18 -14.46 86.01 -25.86
C ASN A 18 -15.66 85.05 -26.00
N TYR A 19 -16.79 85.51 -26.55
CA TYR A 19 -18.01 84.70 -26.65
C TYR A 19 -17.90 83.65 -27.76
N PHE A 20 -17.40 84.04 -28.94
CA PHE A 20 -17.22 83.13 -30.08
C PHE A 20 -16.15 82.04 -29.83
N ALA A 21 -15.09 82.37 -29.08
CA ALA A 21 -14.07 81.41 -28.68
C ALA A 21 -14.64 80.36 -27.70
N ALA A 22 -15.41 80.80 -26.71
CA ALA A 22 -16.05 79.91 -25.75
C ALA A 22 -17.08 78.97 -26.41
N GLU A 23 -17.83 79.44 -27.41
CA GLU A 23 -18.84 78.64 -28.11
C GLU A 23 -18.20 77.59 -29.04
N SER A 24 -17.10 77.94 -29.71
CA SER A 24 -16.30 76.99 -30.49
C SER A 24 -15.70 75.89 -29.64
N GLU A 25 -15.15 76.22 -28.47
CA GLU A 25 -14.59 75.23 -27.53
C GLU A 25 -15.65 74.26 -26.97
N MET A 26 -16.86 74.75 -26.74
CA MET A 26 -17.98 73.92 -26.26
C MET A 26 -18.48 73.00 -27.36
N ALA A 27 -18.51 73.44 -28.61
CA ALA A 27 -18.83 72.60 -29.76
C ALA A 27 -17.80 71.47 -29.97
N GLU A 28 -16.51 71.77 -29.83
CA GLU A 28 -15.44 70.76 -29.89
C GLU A 28 -15.57 69.75 -28.74
N ALA A 29 -15.85 70.20 -27.52
CA ALA A 29 -16.06 69.33 -26.37
C ALA A 29 -17.27 68.38 -26.57
N ARG A 30 -18.37 68.87 -27.17
CA ARG A 30 -19.53 68.03 -27.54
C ARG A 30 -19.17 66.99 -28.60
N MET A 31 -18.40 67.37 -29.62
CA MET A 31 -17.98 66.47 -30.69
C MET A 31 -17.10 65.34 -30.15
N LYS A 32 -16.10 65.68 -29.31
CA LYS A 32 -15.23 64.68 -28.66
C LYS A 32 -16.00 63.77 -27.72
N LEU A 33 -16.87 64.32 -26.87
CA LEU A 33 -17.70 63.51 -25.98
C LEU A 33 -18.61 62.55 -26.76
N SER A 34 -19.19 63.02 -27.86
CA SER A 34 -20.00 62.16 -28.75
C SER A 34 -19.18 61.00 -29.31
N SER A 35 -17.94 61.25 -29.76
CA SER A 35 -17.08 60.19 -30.28
C SER A 35 -16.74 59.12 -29.25
N PHE A 36 -16.63 59.50 -27.97
CA PHE A 36 -16.44 58.53 -26.89
C PHE A 36 -17.70 57.72 -26.58
N LEU A 37 -18.89 58.33 -26.69
CA LEU A 37 -20.17 57.66 -26.46
C LEU A 37 -20.60 56.75 -27.62
N ASP A 38 -20.07 56.99 -28.82
CA ASP A 38 -20.27 56.12 -29.99
C ASP A 38 -19.48 54.80 -29.88
N MET A 39 -18.56 54.68 -28.93
CA MET A 39 -17.85 53.42 -28.65
C MET A 39 -18.77 52.41 -27.95
N ASP A 40 -18.57 51.12 -28.23
CA ASP A 40 -19.20 50.07 -27.44
C ASP A 40 -18.57 50.01 -26.04
N PHE A 41 -19.36 49.60 -25.04
CA PHE A 41 -18.95 49.59 -23.64
C PHE A 41 -17.62 48.84 -23.38
N PRO A 42 -17.34 47.68 -24.01
CA PRO A 42 -16.03 47.02 -23.89
C PRO A 42 -14.86 47.88 -24.38
N SER A 43 -15.02 48.60 -25.50
CA SER A 43 -13.97 49.48 -26.01
C SER A 43 -13.79 50.73 -25.15
N LEU A 44 -14.90 51.25 -24.59
CA LEU A 44 -14.87 52.38 -23.64
C LEU A 44 -14.13 52.02 -22.34
N ILE A 45 -14.34 50.82 -21.80
CA ILE A 45 -13.63 50.33 -20.60
C ILE A 45 -12.12 50.16 -20.85
N CYS A 46 -11.73 49.79 -22.07
CA CYS A 46 -10.33 49.62 -22.47
C CYS A 46 -9.67 50.94 -22.94
N PHE A 47 -10.42 52.05 -22.94
CA PHE A 47 -9.94 53.33 -23.44
C PHE A 47 -9.04 54.01 -22.41
N LYS A 48 -7.89 54.53 -22.85
CA LYS A 48 -6.84 55.03 -21.95
C LYS A 48 -7.15 56.39 -21.32
N ASP A 49 -8.01 57.20 -21.95
CA ASP A 49 -8.26 58.58 -21.56
C ASP A 49 -9.68 58.75 -20.98
N LEU A 50 -10.10 57.85 -20.09
CA LEU A 50 -11.36 57.95 -19.33
C LEU A 50 -11.43 59.23 -18.46
N ASP A 51 -10.29 59.78 -18.06
CA ASP A 51 -10.21 61.07 -17.39
C ASP A 51 -10.63 62.23 -18.32
N GLU A 52 -10.38 62.10 -19.62
CA GLU A 52 -10.83 63.09 -20.62
C GLU A 52 -12.36 63.08 -20.73
N LEU A 53 -13.00 61.90 -20.68
CA LEU A 53 -14.46 61.75 -20.65
C LEU A 53 -15.08 62.55 -19.49
N THR A 54 -14.55 62.40 -18.28
CA THR A 54 -14.96 63.14 -17.09
C THR A 54 -14.76 64.64 -17.29
N SER A 55 -13.58 65.04 -17.77
CA SER A 55 -13.24 66.45 -17.98
C SER A 55 -14.16 67.15 -18.98
N LEU A 56 -14.52 66.45 -20.07
CA LEU A 56 -15.43 66.93 -21.11
C LEU A 56 -16.86 67.03 -20.57
N ALA A 57 -17.32 66.04 -19.80
CA ALA A 57 -18.63 66.07 -19.15
C ALA A 57 -18.75 67.22 -18.13
N SER A 58 -17.73 67.41 -17.26
CA SER A 58 -17.71 68.51 -16.29
C SER A 58 -17.58 69.89 -16.98
N LYS A 59 -16.86 69.99 -18.10
CA LYS A 59 -16.77 71.22 -18.92
C LYS A 59 -18.13 71.58 -19.52
N LEU A 60 -18.82 70.60 -20.09
CA LEU A 60 -20.13 70.81 -20.72
C LEU A 60 -21.24 71.14 -19.72
N ARG A 61 -21.19 70.63 -18.49
CA ARG A 61 -22.17 70.97 -17.44
C ARG A 61 -22.23 72.46 -17.06
N LYS A 62 -21.22 73.25 -17.41
CA LYS A 62 -21.17 74.70 -17.13
C LYS A 62 -22.01 75.52 -18.11
N ASP A 63 -22.53 74.89 -19.17
CA ASP A 63 -23.37 75.54 -20.18
C ASP A 63 -24.76 75.91 -19.60
N PRO A 64 -25.12 77.20 -19.55
CA PRO A 64 -26.40 77.64 -19.00
C PRO A 64 -27.60 77.30 -19.90
N THR A 65 -27.37 76.84 -21.14
CA THR A 65 -28.42 76.48 -22.10
C THR A 65 -28.92 75.05 -21.97
N LEU A 66 -28.29 74.24 -21.10
CA LEU A 66 -28.65 72.83 -20.92
C LEU A 66 -29.95 72.64 -20.14
N THR A 67 -30.73 71.64 -20.56
CA THR A 67 -31.90 71.19 -19.82
C THR A 67 -31.50 70.34 -18.60
N ALA A 68 -32.40 70.23 -17.64
CA ALA A 68 -32.20 69.36 -16.46
C ALA A 68 -31.90 67.90 -16.87
N GLU A 69 -32.53 67.40 -17.93
CA GLU A 69 -32.29 66.05 -18.45
C GLU A 69 -30.86 65.90 -19.02
N GLN A 70 -30.38 66.89 -19.76
CA GLN A 70 -29.02 66.88 -20.31
C GLN A 70 -27.97 66.96 -19.19
N LEU A 71 -28.22 67.73 -18.13
CA LEU A 71 -27.35 67.79 -16.96
C LEU A 71 -27.26 66.44 -16.22
N VAL A 72 -28.38 65.72 -16.10
CA VAL A 72 -28.40 64.37 -15.52
C VAL A 72 -27.61 63.38 -16.39
N LYS A 73 -27.76 63.42 -17.71
CA LYS A 73 -27.00 62.58 -18.64
C LYS A 73 -25.49 62.86 -18.56
N LEU A 74 -25.08 64.12 -18.51
CA LEU A 74 -23.67 64.49 -18.34
C LEU A 74 -23.12 64.03 -16.99
N LYS A 75 -23.92 64.09 -15.92
CA LYS A 75 -23.52 63.54 -14.61
C LYS A 75 -23.32 62.02 -14.67
N LEU A 76 -24.18 61.29 -15.38
CA LEU A 76 -24.00 59.85 -15.55
C LEU A 76 -22.72 59.53 -16.32
N ILE A 77 -22.39 60.33 -17.34
CA ILE A 77 -21.15 60.19 -18.11
C ILE A 77 -19.92 60.46 -17.26
N GLU A 78 -19.99 61.44 -16.35
CA GLU A 78 -18.96 61.75 -15.37
C GLU A 78 -18.69 60.59 -14.39
N GLU A 79 -19.68 59.73 -14.14
CA GLU A 79 -19.56 58.56 -13.26
C GLU A 79 -19.03 57.30 -13.98
N ILE A 80 -19.01 57.28 -15.32
CA ILE A 80 -18.61 56.11 -16.13
C ILE A 80 -17.26 55.53 -15.70
N PRO A 81 -16.17 56.31 -15.50
CA PRO A 81 -14.88 55.75 -15.13
C PRO A 81 -14.90 54.97 -13.81
N SER A 82 -15.64 55.45 -12.81
CA SER A 82 -15.79 54.75 -11.53
C SER A 82 -16.54 53.43 -11.70
N PHE A 83 -17.59 53.40 -12.53
CA PHE A 83 -18.29 52.15 -12.85
C PHE A 83 -17.43 51.19 -13.67
N CYS A 84 -16.56 51.68 -14.55
CA CYS A 84 -15.62 50.85 -15.31
C CYS A 84 -14.60 50.15 -14.39
N GLU A 85 -14.05 50.87 -13.40
CA GLU A 85 -13.15 50.30 -12.40
C GLU A 85 -13.83 49.17 -11.61
N VAL A 86 -15.00 49.45 -11.02
CA VAL A 86 -15.79 48.46 -10.28
C VAL A 86 -16.20 47.27 -11.19
N PHE A 87 -16.48 47.51 -12.47
CA PHE A 87 -16.82 46.45 -13.42
C PHE A 87 -15.62 45.53 -13.68
N LEU A 88 -14.42 46.08 -13.88
CA LEU A 88 -13.19 45.31 -14.10
C LEU A 88 -12.81 44.49 -12.85
N GLU A 89 -12.87 45.10 -11.67
CA GLU A 89 -12.63 44.40 -10.40
C GLU A 89 -13.61 43.23 -10.22
N ASN A 90 -14.91 43.45 -10.45
CA ASN A 90 -15.90 42.38 -10.36
C ASN A 90 -15.66 41.28 -11.39
N ARG A 91 -15.24 41.64 -12.61
CA ARG A 91 -14.88 40.67 -13.64
C ARG A 91 -13.70 39.81 -13.22
N GLU A 92 -12.65 40.41 -12.68
CA GLU A 92 -11.50 39.67 -12.16
C GLU A 92 -11.91 38.73 -11.03
N ILE A 93 -12.74 39.19 -10.09
CA ILE A 93 -13.28 38.37 -9.00
C ILE A 93 -14.08 37.18 -9.56
N MET A 94 -14.91 37.38 -10.59
CA MET A 94 -15.64 36.29 -11.23
C MET A 94 -14.69 35.25 -11.85
N GLU A 95 -13.67 35.70 -12.59
CA GLU A 95 -12.68 34.80 -13.22
C GLU A 95 -11.89 34.01 -12.15
N GLN A 96 -11.50 34.67 -11.05
CA GLN A 96 -10.86 34.01 -9.91
C GLN A 96 -11.79 33.00 -9.24
N ALA A 97 -13.07 33.33 -9.07
CA ALA A 97 -14.08 32.44 -8.48
C ALA A 97 -14.31 31.21 -9.35
N ASP A 98 -14.44 31.37 -10.67
CA ASP A 98 -14.60 30.27 -11.61
C ASP A 98 -13.41 29.32 -11.60
N ASN A 99 -12.18 29.87 -11.56
CA ASN A 99 -10.97 29.07 -11.43
C ASN A 99 -10.91 28.32 -10.09
N PHE A 100 -11.28 28.99 -8.99
CA PHE A 100 -11.38 28.37 -7.67
C PHE A 100 -12.40 27.22 -7.65
N PHE A 101 -13.60 27.42 -8.18
CA PHE A 101 -14.63 26.39 -8.21
C PHE A 101 -14.23 25.21 -9.09
N THR A 102 -13.60 25.46 -10.24
CA THR A 102 -13.06 24.41 -11.11
C THR A 102 -12.01 23.56 -10.37
N THR A 103 -11.08 24.23 -9.70
CA THR A 103 -10.03 23.56 -8.89
C THR A 103 -10.63 22.77 -7.73
N LEU A 104 -11.64 23.33 -7.06
CA LEU A 104 -12.34 22.67 -5.96
C LEU A 104 -13.05 21.40 -6.43
N GLN A 105 -13.72 21.43 -7.59
CA GLN A 105 -14.37 20.25 -8.14
C GLN A 105 -13.37 19.16 -8.53
N LEU A 106 -12.23 19.54 -9.13
CA LEU A 106 -11.15 18.61 -9.43
C LEU A 106 -10.56 17.97 -8.17
N ASN A 107 -10.38 18.76 -7.11
CA ASN A 107 -9.90 18.23 -5.83
C ASN A 107 -10.92 17.31 -5.17
N LYS A 108 -12.22 17.61 -5.27
CA LYS A 108 -13.30 16.73 -4.78
C LYS A 108 -13.28 15.37 -5.49
N THR A 109 -13.16 15.35 -6.82
CA THR A 109 -13.08 14.08 -7.56
C THR A 109 -11.80 13.32 -7.23
N LYS A 110 -10.66 14.00 -7.07
CA LYS A 110 -9.40 13.38 -6.62
C LYS A 110 -9.52 12.76 -5.23
N VAL A 111 -10.16 13.43 -4.28
CA VAL A 111 -10.40 12.88 -2.94
C VAL A 111 -11.27 11.63 -3.00
N THR A 112 -12.30 11.61 -3.81
CA THR A 112 -13.14 10.41 -4.00
C THR A 112 -12.34 9.25 -4.57
N SER A 113 -11.50 9.50 -5.58
CA SER A 113 -10.61 8.49 -6.17
C SER A 113 -9.64 7.92 -5.12
N LEU A 114 -8.96 8.78 -4.35
CA LEU A 114 -8.03 8.37 -3.31
C LEU A 114 -8.72 7.57 -2.19
N LYS A 115 -9.97 7.91 -1.83
CA LYS A 115 -10.75 7.14 -0.85
C LYS A 115 -11.05 5.72 -1.35
N GLN A 116 -11.37 5.59 -2.63
CA GLN A 116 -11.62 4.29 -3.25
C GLN A 116 -10.34 3.44 -3.26
N GLU A 117 -9.23 3.99 -3.73
CA GLU A 117 -7.92 3.34 -3.75
C GLU A 117 -7.47 2.91 -2.34
N TYR A 118 -7.64 3.79 -1.34
CA TYR A 118 -7.37 3.46 0.05
C TYR A 118 -8.22 2.27 0.54
N SER A 119 -9.51 2.22 0.18
CA SER A 119 -10.38 1.11 0.58
C SER A 119 -9.95 -0.23 -0.03
N GLU A 120 -9.52 -0.20 -1.30
CA GLU A 120 -9.02 -1.37 -2.02
C GLU A 120 -7.71 -1.88 -1.41
N LEU A 121 -6.76 -0.98 -1.15
CA LEU A 121 -5.50 -1.31 -0.48
C LEU A 121 -5.73 -1.88 0.91
N ARG A 122 -6.66 -1.29 1.68
CA ARG A 122 -7.02 -1.82 3.01
C ARG A 122 -7.57 -3.24 2.93
N GLN A 123 -8.38 -3.54 1.93
CA GLN A 123 -8.90 -4.90 1.71
C GLN A 123 -7.77 -5.87 1.32
N GLN A 124 -6.87 -5.46 0.43
CA GLN A 124 -5.71 -6.27 0.04
C GLN A 124 -4.81 -6.59 1.24
N VAL A 125 -4.52 -5.61 2.09
CA VAL A 125 -3.76 -5.81 3.34
C VAL A 125 -4.45 -6.82 4.25
N THR A 126 -5.77 -6.73 4.39
CA THR A 126 -6.55 -7.66 5.22
C THR A 126 -6.47 -9.10 4.68
N ASN A 127 -6.55 -9.26 3.35
CA ASN A 127 -6.44 -10.57 2.70
C ASN A 127 -5.02 -11.15 2.83
N LEU A 128 -3.99 -10.32 2.66
CA LEU A 128 -2.60 -10.75 2.85
C LEU A 128 -2.34 -11.18 4.29
N GLN A 129 -2.91 -10.47 5.27
CA GLN A 129 -2.77 -10.85 6.68
C GLN A 129 -3.37 -12.23 6.95
N SER A 130 -4.57 -12.53 6.42
CA SER A 130 -5.19 -13.84 6.63
C SER A 130 -4.41 -14.97 5.94
N GLU A 131 -3.80 -14.72 4.79
CA GLU A 131 -2.91 -15.66 4.12
C GLU A 131 -1.64 -15.92 4.95
N VAL A 132 -1.01 -14.86 5.47
CA VAL A 132 0.17 -14.97 6.35
C VAL A 132 -0.16 -15.79 7.60
N ASP A 133 -1.29 -15.53 8.24
CA ASP A 133 -1.71 -16.27 9.44
C ASP A 133 -1.94 -17.76 9.12
N THR A 134 -2.59 -18.06 8.00
CA THR A 134 -2.82 -19.44 7.53
C THR A 134 -1.51 -20.17 7.22
N ASN A 135 -0.58 -19.49 6.54
CA ASN A 135 0.73 -20.04 6.22
C ASN A 135 1.55 -20.27 7.50
N SER A 136 1.47 -19.37 8.48
CA SER A 136 2.14 -19.52 9.77
C SER A 136 1.66 -20.76 10.53
N LEU A 137 0.33 -20.99 10.57
CA LEU A 137 -0.24 -22.22 11.16
C LEU A 137 0.23 -23.48 10.42
N THR A 138 0.30 -23.42 9.08
CA THR A 138 0.78 -24.54 8.26
C THR A 138 2.25 -24.87 8.55
N VAL A 139 3.11 -23.85 8.70
CA VAL A 139 4.51 -24.03 9.09
C VAL A 139 4.62 -24.67 10.48
N GLN A 140 3.84 -24.22 11.45
CA GLN A 140 3.82 -24.80 12.79
C GLN A 140 3.43 -26.29 12.77
N GLU A 141 2.47 -26.67 11.94
CA GLU A 141 2.06 -28.07 11.77
C GLU A 141 3.18 -28.91 11.12
N ILE A 142 3.86 -28.38 10.12
CA ILE A 142 5.03 -29.04 9.51
C ILE A 142 6.13 -29.26 10.57
N ASP A 143 6.41 -28.26 11.41
CA ASP A 143 7.41 -28.38 12.49
C ASP A 143 7.03 -29.48 13.49
N ASN A 144 5.76 -29.60 13.85
CA ASN A 144 5.26 -30.68 14.70
C ASN A 144 5.49 -32.07 14.07
N GLN A 145 5.19 -32.22 12.78
CA GLN A 145 5.42 -33.47 12.05
C GLN A 145 6.91 -33.81 11.96
N ILE A 146 7.77 -32.82 11.72
CA ILE A 146 9.23 -33.00 11.73
C ILE A 146 9.71 -33.47 13.11
N ALA A 147 9.17 -32.92 14.20
CA ALA A 147 9.52 -33.35 15.55
C ALA A 147 9.12 -34.81 15.82
N GLN A 148 7.93 -35.22 15.39
CA GLN A 148 7.47 -36.61 15.48
C GLN A 148 8.39 -37.56 14.69
N LEU A 149 8.73 -37.21 13.45
CA LEU A 149 9.62 -38.01 12.61
C LEU A 149 11.02 -38.13 13.22
N LYS A 150 11.56 -37.06 13.81
CA LYS A 150 12.85 -37.10 14.53
C LYS A 150 12.80 -38.06 15.72
N SER A 151 11.71 -38.05 16.48
CA SER A 151 11.49 -38.97 17.61
C SER A 151 11.45 -40.42 17.14
N HIS A 152 10.65 -40.71 16.11
CA HIS A 152 10.55 -42.06 15.53
C HIS A 152 11.89 -42.55 14.99
N ARG A 153 12.65 -41.70 14.31
CA ARG A 153 14.02 -42.02 13.85
C ARG A 153 14.92 -42.41 15.01
N ALA A 154 14.90 -41.68 16.11
CA ALA A 154 15.72 -41.99 17.29
C ALA A 154 15.33 -43.33 17.93
N GLN A 155 14.03 -43.66 17.97
CA GLN A 155 13.55 -44.95 18.45
C GLN A 155 14.04 -46.10 17.57
N LEU A 156 13.93 -45.97 16.24
CA LEU A 156 14.42 -46.96 15.30
C LEU A 156 15.93 -47.16 15.39
N THR A 157 16.70 -46.08 15.51
CA THR A 157 18.16 -46.17 15.71
C THR A 157 18.51 -47.01 16.94
N ARG A 158 17.86 -46.75 18.09
CA ARG A 158 18.07 -47.55 19.31
C ARG A 158 17.69 -49.02 19.12
N LEU A 159 16.59 -49.29 18.44
CA LEU A 159 16.15 -50.66 18.16
C LEU A 159 17.18 -51.41 17.30
N ILE A 160 17.72 -50.76 16.27
CA ILE A 160 18.75 -51.33 15.40
C ILE A 160 20.02 -51.63 16.20
N GLU A 161 20.47 -50.72 17.06
CA GLU A 161 21.64 -50.94 17.92
C GLU A 161 21.45 -52.12 18.87
N ASN A 162 20.28 -52.25 19.49
CA ASN A 162 19.96 -53.39 20.34
C ASN A 162 19.96 -54.70 19.54
N LYS A 163 19.32 -54.72 18.36
CA LYS A 163 19.31 -55.91 17.50
C LYS A 163 20.69 -56.29 16.98
N LYS A 164 21.58 -55.32 16.80
CA LYS A 164 22.98 -55.58 16.46
C LYS A 164 23.70 -56.30 17.60
N LYS A 165 23.50 -55.86 18.85
CA LYS A 165 24.03 -56.54 20.04
C LYS A 165 23.48 -57.96 20.20
N ASP A 166 22.16 -58.12 20.09
CA ASP A 166 21.51 -59.44 20.14
C ASP A 166 22.12 -60.38 19.08
N LYS A 167 22.34 -59.88 17.86
CA LYS A 167 22.96 -60.64 16.77
C LYS A 167 24.40 -61.04 17.10
N GLU A 168 25.19 -60.13 17.64
CA GLU A 168 26.58 -60.39 18.04
C GLU A 168 26.65 -61.47 19.12
N GLU A 169 25.78 -61.41 20.14
CA GLU A 169 25.67 -62.42 21.19
C GLU A 169 25.27 -63.80 20.63
N LEU A 170 24.24 -63.86 19.79
CA LEU A 170 23.82 -65.11 19.16
C LEU A 170 24.93 -65.71 18.28
N THR A 171 25.66 -64.86 17.56
CA THR A 171 26.80 -65.30 16.73
C THR A 171 27.91 -65.89 17.60
N TYR A 172 28.20 -65.26 18.74
CA TYR A 172 29.17 -65.79 19.71
C TYR A 172 28.74 -67.15 20.27
N ASN A 173 27.48 -67.27 20.72
CA ASN A 173 26.94 -68.51 21.27
C ASN A 173 26.91 -69.63 20.22
N GLN A 174 26.51 -69.32 18.98
CA GLN A 174 26.55 -70.27 17.87
C GLN A 174 27.96 -70.81 17.64
N LYS A 175 28.99 -69.95 17.69
CA LYS A 175 30.39 -70.35 17.53
C LYS A 175 30.84 -71.27 18.68
N LEU A 176 30.45 -70.96 19.92
CA LEU A 176 30.77 -71.80 21.08
C LEU A 176 30.19 -73.21 20.95
N VAL A 177 28.92 -73.30 20.56
CA VAL A 177 28.24 -74.59 20.31
C VAL A 177 28.90 -75.33 19.16
N ALA A 178 29.14 -74.66 18.02
CA ALA A 178 29.80 -75.27 16.87
C ALA A 178 31.17 -75.86 17.20
N ASN A 179 31.96 -75.16 18.03
CA ASN A 179 33.26 -75.64 18.50
C ASN A 179 33.16 -76.84 19.47
N SER A 180 32.01 -77.04 20.13
CA SER A 180 31.80 -78.14 21.08
C SER A 180 31.34 -79.43 20.40
N ILE A 181 30.70 -79.34 19.23
CA ILE A 181 30.17 -80.50 18.48
C ILE A 181 31.24 -81.56 18.20
N PRO A 182 32.44 -81.24 17.66
CA PRO A 182 33.45 -82.25 17.35
C PRO A 182 33.89 -83.06 18.57
N LYS A 183 33.97 -82.42 19.74
CA LYS A 183 34.33 -83.08 21.00
C LYS A 183 33.27 -84.11 21.40
N VAL A 184 32.00 -83.71 21.41
CA VAL A 184 30.89 -84.61 21.75
C VAL A 184 30.77 -85.74 20.72
N VAL A 185 30.94 -85.44 19.43
CA VAL A 185 30.95 -86.46 18.36
C VAL A 185 32.07 -87.48 18.61
N HIS A 186 33.27 -87.03 18.98
CA HIS A 186 34.38 -87.92 19.30
C HIS A 186 34.10 -88.79 20.53
N GLU A 187 33.54 -88.22 21.60
CA GLU A 187 33.14 -88.95 22.80
C GLU A 187 32.08 -90.04 22.48
N VAL A 188 31.09 -89.71 21.65
CA VAL A 188 30.06 -90.66 21.19
C VAL A 188 30.68 -91.77 20.34
N GLN A 189 31.59 -91.45 19.43
CA GLN A 189 32.31 -92.44 18.62
C GLN A 189 33.10 -93.42 19.50
N LEU A 190 33.81 -92.90 20.50
CA LEU A 190 34.57 -93.72 21.45
C LEU A 190 33.65 -94.62 22.29
N ALA A 191 32.52 -94.09 22.78
CA ALA A 191 31.53 -94.85 23.52
C ALA A 191 30.92 -95.98 22.67
N ASN A 192 30.58 -95.69 21.42
CA ASN A 192 30.06 -96.68 20.46
C ASN A 192 31.08 -97.78 20.17
N ALA A 193 32.37 -97.45 20.04
CA ALA A 193 33.43 -98.44 19.83
C ALA A 193 33.57 -99.40 21.04
N ARG A 194 33.33 -98.93 22.27
CA ARG A 194 33.39 -99.74 23.49
C ARG A 194 32.09 -100.51 23.79
N LYS A 195 30.98 -100.16 23.14
CA LYS A 195 29.65 -100.73 23.41
C LYS A 195 29.62 -102.28 23.30
N PRO A 196 30.17 -102.92 22.25
CA PRO A 196 30.12 -104.38 22.14
C PRO A 196 30.84 -105.11 23.28
N GLU A 197 31.97 -104.56 23.75
CA GLU A 197 32.70 -105.11 24.89
C GLU A 197 31.85 -105.10 26.16
N TRP A 198 31.14 -103.98 26.41
CA TRP A 198 30.24 -103.86 27.55
C TRP A 198 29.00 -104.75 27.44
N GLU A 199 28.46 -104.95 26.23
CA GLU A 199 27.36 -105.88 25.99
C GLU A 199 27.75 -107.33 26.35
N ILE A 200 28.93 -107.79 25.90
CA ILE A 200 29.45 -109.12 26.25
C ILE A 200 29.70 -109.24 27.76
N LYS A 201 30.33 -108.21 28.37
CA LYS A 201 30.57 -108.18 29.82
C LYS A 201 29.27 -108.29 30.60
N LYS A 202 28.22 -107.59 30.15
CA LYS A 202 26.89 -107.65 30.77
C LYS A 202 26.28 -109.05 30.63
N GLU A 203 26.26 -109.63 29.43
CA GLU A 203 25.69 -110.97 29.21
C GLU A 203 26.40 -112.03 30.08
N ASN A 204 27.73 -111.96 30.18
CA ASN A 204 28.49 -112.87 31.03
C ASN A 204 28.22 -112.65 32.52
N ALA A 205 28.04 -111.40 32.96
CA ALA A 205 27.67 -111.09 34.33
C ALA A 205 26.27 -111.62 34.66
N ASP A 206 25.28 -111.40 33.78
CA ASP A 206 23.90 -111.88 33.92
C ASP A 206 23.87 -113.43 33.99
N LYS A 207 24.62 -114.13 33.13
CA LYS A 207 24.76 -115.60 33.17
C LYS A 207 25.34 -116.08 34.50
N ARG A 208 26.44 -115.47 34.95
CA ARG A 208 27.11 -115.85 36.19
C ARG A 208 26.24 -115.56 37.42
N GLU A 209 25.50 -114.47 37.42
CA GLU A 209 24.52 -114.16 38.46
C GLU A 209 23.41 -115.22 38.50
N ALA A 210 22.83 -115.59 37.36
CA ALA A 210 21.81 -116.63 37.27
C ALA A 210 22.33 -118.00 37.76
N GLU A 211 23.55 -118.38 37.41
CA GLU A 211 24.21 -119.60 37.90
C GLU A 211 24.38 -119.59 39.43
N ILE A 212 24.83 -118.47 39.99
CA ILE A 212 24.97 -118.30 41.44
C ILE A 212 23.60 -118.43 42.12
N LEU A 213 22.60 -117.70 41.63
CA LEU A 213 21.23 -117.76 42.16
C LEU A 213 20.66 -119.18 42.08
N ALA A 214 20.88 -119.90 40.98
CA ALA A 214 20.45 -121.29 40.81
C ALA A 214 21.17 -122.23 41.79
N LYS A 215 22.47 -122.04 42.02
CA LYS A 215 23.26 -122.83 42.99
C LYS A 215 22.73 -122.71 44.41
N PHE A 216 22.27 -121.53 44.79
CA PHE A 216 21.71 -121.28 46.13
C PHE A 216 20.18 -121.41 46.19
N ALA A 217 19.49 -121.67 45.07
CA ALA A 217 18.04 -121.84 45.02
C ALA A 217 17.49 -122.94 45.96
N PRO A 218 18.16 -124.10 46.17
CA PRO A 218 17.68 -125.12 47.12
C PRO A 218 17.62 -124.67 48.58
N LEU A 219 18.30 -123.58 48.96
CA LEU A 219 18.22 -123.02 50.32
C LEU A 219 16.98 -122.12 50.51
N LYS A 220 16.22 -121.85 49.44
CA LYS A 220 15.03 -121.00 49.49
C LYS A 220 13.91 -121.70 50.27
N GLY A 221 13.52 -121.12 51.39
CA GLY A 221 12.54 -121.70 52.33
C GLY A 221 13.16 -122.46 53.50
N PHE A 222 14.50 -122.58 53.54
CA PHE A 222 15.21 -123.05 54.73
C PHE A 222 15.14 -121.96 55.81
N SER A 223 14.03 -121.99 56.55
CA SER A 223 13.74 -121.12 57.69
C SER A 223 13.68 -122.03 58.92
N LEU A 224 14.40 -121.67 59.98
CA LEU A 224 14.23 -122.27 61.31
C LEU A 224 13.02 -121.66 62.01
#